data_AF-A0A6J6FJX9-F1
#
_entry.id   AF-A0A6J6FJX9-F1
#
_cell.length_a   1.000
_cell.length_b   1.000
_cell.length_c   1.000
_cell.angle_alpha   90.00
_cell.angle_beta   90.00
_cell.angle_gamma   90.00
#
_symmetry.space_group_name_H-M   'P 1'
#
loop_
_entity.id
_entity.type
_entity.pdbx_description
1 polymer ?
#
loop_
_entity_poly.entity_id
_entity_poly.type
_entity_poly.pdbx_seq_one_letter_code
_entity_poly.pdbx_strand_id
1 'polypeptide(L)'
;MKLRSMAKVGGFSGKQGDAAKELGMAPWMVDKARRDLRGWTGATLGAAIIEVAKADSLVKGDGRDPEFAVERMVDRIASRGESA
;
A
#
# COMPACT_ATOMS: atom_id res chain seq x y z
N MET A 1 6.22 -5.00 1.58
CA MET A 1 5.79 -5.66 0.32
C MET A 1 4.30 -5.55 -0.01
N LYS A 2 3.37 -5.54 0.97
CA LYS A 2 1.91 -5.57 0.74
C LYS A 2 1.36 -4.43 -0.14
N LEU A 3 1.59 -3.16 0.23
CA LEU A 3 1.09 -1.99 -0.55
C LEU A 3 1.61 -1.96 -1.98
N ARG A 4 2.86 -2.37 -2.20
CA ARG A 4 3.46 -2.47 -3.54
C ARG A 4 2.71 -3.49 -4.41
N SER A 5 2.41 -4.67 -3.87
CA SER A 5 1.65 -5.68 -4.59
C SER A 5 0.22 -5.22 -4.90
N MET A 6 -0.43 -4.56 -3.93
CA MET A 6 -1.74 -3.93 -4.14
C MET A 6 -1.69 -2.88 -5.25
N ALA A 7 -0.69 -1.99 -5.25
CA ALA A 7 -0.55 -0.95 -6.28
C ALA A 7 -0.30 -1.54 -7.67
N LYS A 8 0.57 -2.56 -7.78
CA LYS A 8 0.80 -3.28 -9.05
C LYS A 8 -0.47 -3.89 -9.61
N VAL A 9 -1.25 -4.58 -8.76
CA VAL A 9 -2.50 -5.24 -9.19
C VAL A 9 -3.61 -4.22 -9.45
N GLY A 10 -3.71 -3.17 -8.63
CA GLY A 10 -4.74 -2.13 -8.75
C GLY A 10 -4.54 -1.22 -9.97
N GLY A 11 -3.30 -1.04 -10.42
CA GLY A 11 -2.96 -0.30 -11.64
C GLY A 11 -2.95 -1.15 -12.92
N PHE A 12 -3.18 -2.47 -12.83
CA PHE A 12 -3.17 -3.35 -14.00
C PHE A 12 -4.47 -3.25 -14.80
N SER A 13 -4.37 -2.90 -16.08
CA SER A 13 -5.52 -2.70 -16.98
C SER A 13 -5.73 -3.82 -18.02
N GLY A 14 -4.87 -4.85 -18.03
CA GLY A 14 -4.99 -5.98 -18.96
C GLY A 14 -6.08 -6.98 -18.56
N LYS A 15 -6.16 -8.09 -19.30
CA LYS A 15 -7.13 -9.16 -19.00
C LYS A 15 -6.84 -9.77 -17.64
N GLN A 16 -7.89 -9.94 -16.84
CA GLN A 16 -7.76 -10.40 -15.45
C GLN A 16 -7.00 -11.72 -15.30
N GLY A 17 -7.17 -12.66 -16.24
CA GLY A 17 -6.49 -13.95 -16.26
C GLY A 17 -4.98 -13.87 -16.55
N ASP A 18 -4.54 -12.82 -17.23
CA ASP A 18 -3.13 -12.64 -17.64
C ASP A 18 -2.30 -11.91 -16.57
N ALA A 19 -2.95 -11.33 -15.55
CA ALA A 19 -2.33 -10.49 -14.53
C ALA A 19 -1.14 -11.16 -13.82
N ALA A 20 -1.23 -12.46 -13.50
CA ALA A 20 -0.14 -13.18 -12.85
C ALA A 20 1.11 -13.24 -13.74
N LYS A 21 0.93 -13.58 -15.02
CA LYS A 21 2.00 -13.66 -16.02
C LYS A 21 2.61 -12.28 -16.28
N GLU A 22 1.78 -11.28 -16.58
CA GLU A 22 2.25 -9.94 -16.96
C GLU A 22 2.89 -9.16 -15.79
N LEU A 23 2.40 -9.37 -14.57
CA LEU A 23 2.98 -8.73 -13.39
C LEU A 23 4.16 -9.51 -12.78
N GLY A 24 4.47 -10.70 -13.32
CA GLY A 24 5.51 -11.59 -12.77
C GLY A 24 5.18 -12.06 -11.35
N MET A 25 3.91 -12.32 -11.06
CA MET A 25 3.40 -12.70 -9.74
C MET A 25 2.82 -14.12 -9.78
N ALA A 26 2.97 -14.88 -8.69
CA ALA A 26 2.22 -16.12 -8.55
C ALA A 26 0.69 -15.84 -8.51
N PRO A 27 -0.17 -16.70 -9.10
CA PRO A 27 -1.62 -16.46 -9.15
C PRO A 27 -2.25 -16.16 -7.79
N TRP A 28 -1.89 -16.93 -6.76
CA TRP A 28 -2.39 -16.72 -5.40
C TRP A 28 -2.02 -15.34 -4.82
N MET A 29 -0.90 -14.75 -5.25
CA MET A 29 -0.46 -13.43 -4.81
C MET A 29 -1.28 -12.33 -5.47
N VAL A 30 -1.69 -12.51 -6.73
CA VAL A 30 -2.64 -11.62 -7.41
C VAL A 30 -3.99 -11.68 -6.71
N ASP A 31 -4.51 -12.88 -6.42
CA ASP A 31 -5.80 -13.04 -5.73
C ASP A 31 -5.80 -12.44 -4.33
N LYS A 32 -4.69 -12.61 -3.59
CA LYS A 32 -4.49 -11.97 -2.29
C LYS A 32 -4.50 -10.45 -2.41
N ALA A 33 -3.74 -9.88 -3.35
CA ALA A 33 -3.69 -8.44 -3.57
C ALA A 33 -5.05 -7.87 -4.00
N ARG A 34 -5.81 -8.58 -4.85
CA ARG A 34 -7.20 -8.20 -5.23
C ARG A 34 -8.13 -8.17 -4.03
N ARG A 35 -8.02 -9.14 -3.10
CA ARG A 35 -8.78 -9.14 -1.84
C ARG A 35 -8.40 -7.98 -0.94
N ASP A 36 -7.09 -7.72 -0.79
CA ASP A 36 -6.57 -6.63 0.03
C ASP A 36 -6.96 -5.25 -0.53
N LEU A 37 -7.16 -5.11 -1.85
CA LEU A 37 -7.61 -3.89 -2.51
C LEU A 37 -9.07 -3.52 -2.23
N ARG A 38 -9.88 -4.42 -1.67
CA ARG A 38 -11.29 -4.11 -1.39
C ARG A 38 -11.40 -2.89 -0.45
N GLY A 39 -12.10 -1.86 -0.89
CA GLY A 39 -12.27 -0.61 -0.15
C GLY A 39 -11.12 0.40 -0.31
N TRP A 40 -10.11 0.10 -1.12
CA TRP A 40 -9.08 1.06 -1.51
C TRP A 40 -9.42 1.73 -2.85
N THR A 41 -9.09 3.01 -2.97
CA THR A 41 -9.07 3.72 -4.25
C THR A 41 -7.62 3.98 -4.65
N GLY A 42 -7.38 4.38 -5.90
CA GLY A 42 -6.03 4.78 -6.34
C GLY A 42 -5.47 5.93 -5.50
N ALA A 43 -6.31 6.91 -5.15
CA ALA A 43 -5.93 8.06 -4.33
C ALA A 43 -5.54 7.64 -2.90
N THR A 44 -6.39 6.85 -2.22
CA THR A 44 -6.12 6.44 -0.83
C THR A 44 -4.93 5.47 -0.74
N LEU A 45 -4.76 4.59 -1.73
CA LEU A 45 -3.59 3.71 -1.81
C LEU A 45 -2.30 4.50 -2.06
N GLY A 46 -2.34 5.52 -2.93
CA GLY A 46 -1.22 6.43 -3.16
C GLY A 46 -0.83 7.20 -1.89
N ALA A 47 -1.81 7.73 -1.17
CA ALA A 47 -1.60 8.40 0.11
C ALA A 47 -0.94 7.45 1.14
N ALA A 48 -1.41 6.21 1.25
CA ALA A 48 -0.81 5.22 2.14
C ALA A 48 0.67 4.92 1.79
N ILE A 49 1.02 4.85 0.50
CA ILE A 49 2.43 4.65 0.08
C ILE A 49 3.30 5.84 0.52
N ILE A 50 2.79 7.07 0.35
CA ILE A 50 3.49 8.29 0.76
C ILE A 50 3.65 8.33 2.28
N GLU A 51 2.63 7.95 3.06
CA GLU A 51 2.73 7.90 4.53
C GLU A 51 3.76 6.87 5.01
N VAL A 52 3.87 5.70 4.35
CA VAL A 52 4.96 4.75 4.64
C VAL A 52 6.33 5.37 4.34
N ALA A 53 6.47 6.08 3.22
CA ALA A 53 7.73 6.72 2.88
C ALA A 53 8.12 7.82 3.87
N LYS A 54 7.16 8.61 4.36
CA LYS A 54 7.38 9.60 5.41
C LYS A 54 7.83 8.95 6.71
N ALA A 55 7.15 7.89 7.15
CA ALA A 55 7.52 7.16 8.35
C ALA A 55 8.92 6.56 8.26
N ASP A 56 9.30 6.00 7.11
CA ASP A 56 10.65 5.48 6.87
C ASP A 56 11.74 6.55 7.05
N SER A 57 11.54 7.75 6.50
CA SER A 57 12.47 8.88 6.67
C SER A 57 12.55 9.32 8.14
N LEU A 58 11.40 9.48 8.82
CA LEU A 58 11.35 9.86 10.23
C LEU A 58 12.08 8.86 11.13
N VAL A 59 11.89 7.56 10.90
CA VAL A 59 12.54 6.49 11.66
C VAL A 59 14.05 6.45 11.41
N LYS A 60 14.50 6.81 10.20
CA LYS A 60 15.92 6.77 9.81
C LYS A 60 16.75 7.97 10.27
N GLY A 61 16.15 8.93 10.96
CA GLY A 61 16.87 10.05 11.57
C GLY A 61 16.32 11.43 11.26
N ASP A 62 15.30 11.55 10.41
CA ASP A 62 14.63 12.84 10.18
C ASP A 62 13.63 13.20 11.29
N GLY A 63 13.27 12.23 12.14
CA GLY A 63 12.30 12.38 13.23
C GLY A 63 12.96 12.41 14.63
N ARG A 64 12.25 13.02 15.59
CA ARG A 64 12.65 13.04 17.00
C ARG A 64 12.03 11.90 17.82
N ASP A 65 10.97 11.29 17.28
CA ASP A 65 10.22 10.20 17.90
C ASP A 65 9.89 9.14 16.83
N PRO A 66 10.71 8.09 16.70
CA PRO A 66 10.51 7.05 15.69
C PRO A 66 9.31 6.14 16.00
N GLU A 67 8.95 5.97 17.27
CA GLU A 67 7.81 5.14 17.69
C GLU A 67 6.50 5.83 17.27
N PHE A 68 6.35 7.10 17.61
CA PHE A 68 5.20 7.90 17.21
C PHE A 68 5.06 8.01 15.68
N ALA A 69 6.17 8.07 14.94
CA ALA A 69 6.13 8.08 13.47
C ALA A 69 5.46 6.81 12.90
N VAL A 70 5.74 5.64 13.49
CA VAL A 70 5.13 4.37 13.10
C VAL A 70 3.67 4.31 13.54
N GLU A 71 3.35 4.74 14.77
CA GLU A 71 1.97 4.76 15.27
C GLU A 71 1.06 5.62 14.37
N ARG A 72 1.49 6.84 14.06
CA ARG A 72 0.78 7.75 13.16
C ARG A 72 0.59 7.15 11.78
N MET A 73 1.63 6.49 11.24
CA MET A 73 1.54 5.82 9.94
C MET A 73 0.49 4.71 9.96
N VAL A 74 0.46 3.89 11.02
CA VAL A 74 -0.53 2.81 11.17
C VAL A 74 -1.95 3.38 11.23
N ASP A 75 -2.18 4.43 12.04
CA ASP A 75 -3.48 5.09 12.13
C ASP A 75 -3.97 5.59 10.76
N ARG A 76 -3.11 6.33 10.05
CA ARG A 76 -3.44 6.88 8.72
C ARG A 76 -3.72 5.79 7.69
N ILE A 77 -3.00 4.67 7.71
CA ILE A 77 -3.23 3.56 6.78
C ILE A 77 -4.52 2.82 7.15
N ALA A 78 -4.79 2.62 8.44
CA ALA A 78 -5.99 1.95 8.94
C ALA A 78 -7.27 2.72 8.58
N SER A 79 -7.23 4.05 8.67
CA SER A 79 -8.32 4.93 8.23
C SER A 79 -8.32 5.21 6.73
N ARG A 80 -7.38 4.64 5.96
CA ARG A 80 -7.22 4.89 4.51
C ARG A 80 -7.03 6.37 4.16
N GLY A 81 -6.50 7.15 5.10
CA GLY A 81 -6.32 8.60 4.97
C GLY A 81 -7.59 9.41 5.26
N GLU A 82 -8.63 8.79 5.83
CA GLU A 82 -9.87 9.45 6.26
C GLU A 82 -9.81 9.95 7.71
N SER A 83 -8.71 9.70 8.46
CA SER A 83 -8.51 10.29 9.79
C SER A 83 -8.49 11.83 9.68
N ALA A 84 -9.45 12.45 10.37
CA ALA A 84 -9.69 13.90 10.42
C ALA A 84 -8.51 14.71 10.96
#